data_AF-A0A7V7QHB0-F1
#
_entry.id   AF-A0A7V7QHB0-F1
#
_cell.length_a   1.000
_cell.length_b   1.000
_cell.length_c   1.000
_cell.angle_alpha   90.00
_cell.angle_beta   90.00
_cell.angle_gamma   90.00
#
_symmetry.space_group_name_H-M   'P 1'
#
loop_
_entity.id
_entity.type
_entity.pdbx_description
1 polymer ?
#
loop_
_entity_poly.entity_id
_entity_poly.type
_entity_poly.pdbx_seq_one_letter_code
_entity_poly.pdbx_strand_id
1 'polypeptide(L)'
;MIEIILVLICMIGLGLAIEKIIHMDYDVEGVTLALKQDVKKFVSAVFREPQIRHTFDITLANDIKMVTKPYAKAGFEIQLGNNLFRNVPAVGIRFVPDHVLEEAELQELIRLLLIKFKEYIGYYGLNWRVFATYSVGSDYANVYIYYAEWECDLHPFANVYRQTVRHKIDKSGGILRDEELEAELKHVNKTGI
;
A
#
# COMPACT_ATOMS: atom_id res chain seq x y z
N MET A 1 18.50 15.15 -41.37
CA MET A 1 19.36 14.87 -40.18
C MET A 1 19.58 16.15 -39.37
N ILE A 2 20.07 17.23 -39.98
CA ILE A 2 20.22 18.56 -39.32
C ILE A 2 18.89 19.09 -38.78
N GLU A 3 17.81 18.97 -39.54
CA GLU A 3 16.46 19.42 -39.14
C GLU A 3 15.96 18.71 -37.87
N ILE A 4 16.22 17.41 -37.75
CA ILE A 4 15.84 16.60 -36.58
C ILE A 4 16.60 17.07 -35.33
N ILE A 5 17.89 17.37 -35.49
CA ILE A 5 18.74 17.87 -34.40
C ILE A 5 18.25 19.26 -33.95
N LEU A 6 17.91 20.14 -34.87
CA LEU A 6 17.35 21.47 -34.59
C LEU A 6 16.02 21.37 -33.82
N VAL A 7 15.12 20.49 -34.25
CA VAL A 7 13.84 20.25 -33.56
C VAL A 7 14.07 19.75 -32.13
N LEU A 8 15.00 18.81 -31.94
CA LEU A 8 15.36 18.29 -30.60
C LEU A 8 15.90 19.39 -29.69
N ILE A 9 16.80 20.24 -30.19
CA ILE A 9 17.35 21.38 -29.43
C ILE A 9 16.24 22.36 -29.06
N CYS A 10 15.35 22.69 -30.00
CA CYS A 10 14.21 23.56 -29.73
C CYS A 10 13.27 22.97 -28.66
N MET A 11 12.97 21.67 -28.71
CA MET A 11 12.15 21.01 -27.70
C MET A 11 12.79 21.03 -26.31
N ILE A 12 14.11 20.77 -26.22
CA ILE A 12 14.83 20.84 -24.93
C ILE A 12 14.80 22.27 -24.40
N GLY A 13 15.05 23.27 -25.25
CA GLY A 13 14.99 24.68 -24.87
C GLY A 13 13.60 25.10 -24.38
N LEU A 14 12.54 24.62 -25.04
CA LEU A 14 11.16 24.87 -24.63
C LEU A 14 10.85 24.21 -23.27
N GLY A 15 11.29 22.97 -23.06
CA GLY A 15 11.15 22.27 -21.78
C GLY A 15 11.84 22.99 -20.62
N LEU A 16 13.07 23.46 -20.84
CA LEU A 16 13.80 24.25 -19.83
C LEU A 16 13.13 25.59 -19.53
N ALA A 17 12.57 26.26 -20.56
CA ALA A 17 11.84 27.51 -20.38
C ALA A 17 10.56 27.30 -19.56
N ILE A 18 9.81 26.22 -19.84
CA ILE A 18 8.61 25.86 -19.07
C ILE A 18 8.98 25.57 -17.61
N GLU A 19 10.01 24.76 -17.37
CA GLU A 19 10.42 24.43 -15.99
C GLU A 19 10.95 25.62 -15.22
N LYS A 20 11.60 26.59 -15.88
CA LYS A 20 11.99 27.84 -15.23
C LYS A 20 10.78 28.72 -14.86
N ILE A 21 9.70 28.69 -15.64
CA ILE A 21 8.46 29.41 -15.34
C ILE A 21 7.75 28.76 -14.14
N ILE A 22 7.73 27.43 -14.08
CA ILE A 22 7.08 26.68 -12.99
C ILE A 22 7.90 26.76 -11.69
N HIS A 23 9.23 26.68 -11.81
CA HIS A 23 10.17 26.71 -10.69
C HIS A 23 11.05 27.96 -10.77
N MET A 24 10.44 29.13 -10.53
CA MET A 24 11.13 30.43 -10.65
C MET A 24 12.38 30.54 -9.77
N ASP A 25 12.40 29.86 -8.63
CA ASP A 25 13.50 29.91 -7.65
C ASP A 25 14.68 29.00 -8.01
N TYR A 26 14.53 28.10 -8.99
CA TYR A 26 15.60 27.15 -9.35
C TYR A 26 16.67 27.83 -10.19
N ASP A 27 17.93 27.52 -9.93
CA ASP A 27 19.03 27.87 -10.82
C ASP A 27 19.01 26.99 -12.08
N VAL A 28 19.90 27.28 -13.04
CA VAL A 28 19.93 26.57 -14.33
C VAL A 28 20.16 25.06 -14.13
N GLU A 29 20.96 24.69 -13.13
CA GLU A 29 21.24 23.30 -12.79
C GLU A 29 20.01 22.60 -12.18
N GLY A 30 19.30 23.27 -11.26
CA GLY A 30 18.05 22.80 -10.68
C GLY A 30 16.93 22.62 -11.71
N VAL A 31 16.78 23.56 -12.65
CA VAL A 31 15.83 23.44 -13.76
C VAL A 31 16.18 22.25 -14.67
N THR A 32 17.46 22.05 -14.95
CA THR A 32 17.92 20.91 -15.78
C THR A 32 17.67 19.58 -15.09
N LEU A 33 17.90 19.50 -13.77
CA LEU A 33 17.62 18.31 -12.96
C LEU A 33 16.12 18.00 -12.90
N ALA A 34 15.27 19.02 -12.73
CA ALA A 34 13.81 18.88 -12.76
C ALA A 34 13.33 18.33 -14.11
N LEU A 35 13.76 18.96 -15.22
CA LEU A 35 13.41 18.49 -16.56
C LEU A 35 13.89 17.05 -16.81
N LYS A 36 15.10 16.70 -16.36
CA LYS A 36 15.62 15.33 -16.47
C LYS A 36 14.78 14.32 -15.69
N GLN A 37 14.33 14.68 -14.48
CA GLN A 37 13.45 13.82 -13.68
C GLN A 37 12.10 13.62 -14.37
N ASP A 38 11.55 14.67 -14.96
CA ASP A 38 10.24 14.61 -15.58
C ASP A 38 10.26 13.87 -16.92
N VAL A 39 11.32 14.04 -17.73
CA VAL A 39 11.55 13.18 -18.91
C VAL A 39 11.67 11.72 -18.49
N LYS A 40 12.40 11.42 -17.40
CA LYS A 40 12.51 10.05 -16.87
C LYS A 40 11.14 9.50 -16.45
N LYS A 41 10.34 10.30 -15.73
CA LYS A 41 8.97 9.90 -15.33
C LYS A 41 8.10 9.67 -16.55
N PHE A 42 8.12 10.57 -17.53
CA PHE A 42 7.33 10.47 -18.76
C PHE A 42 7.69 9.21 -19.56
N VAL A 43 8.97 8.98 -19.84
CA VAL A 43 9.43 7.77 -20.52
C VAL A 43 9.00 6.53 -19.73
N SER A 44 9.19 6.53 -18.41
CA SER A 44 8.73 5.40 -17.58
C SER A 44 7.21 5.19 -17.62
N ALA A 45 6.41 6.26 -17.77
CA ALA A 45 4.96 6.18 -17.83
C ALA A 45 4.46 5.70 -19.20
N VAL A 46 5.09 6.14 -20.30
CA VAL A 46 4.74 5.73 -21.67
C VAL A 46 5.03 4.25 -21.90
N PHE A 47 6.11 3.73 -21.33
CA PHE A 47 6.52 2.32 -21.50
C PHE A 47 6.05 1.41 -20.36
N ARG A 48 5.32 1.91 -19.36
CA ARG A 48 4.70 1.07 -18.34
C ARG A 48 3.38 0.53 -18.85
N GLU A 49 3.23 -0.79 -18.82
CA GLU A 49 1.92 -1.40 -18.96
C GLU A 49 0.99 -0.91 -17.83
N PRO A 50 -0.30 -0.66 -18.11
CA PRO A 50 -1.26 -0.31 -17.09
C PRO A 50 -1.31 -1.44 -16.07
N GLN A 51 -0.84 -1.12 -14.87
CA GLN A 51 -0.80 -2.03 -13.74
C GLN A 51 -2.22 -2.23 -13.19
N ILE A 52 -2.92 -3.25 -13.68
CA ILE A 52 -4.26 -3.63 -13.21
C ILE A 52 -4.08 -4.52 -11.97
N ARG A 53 -4.52 -4.02 -10.82
CA ARG A 53 -4.52 -4.74 -9.54
C ARG A 53 -5.41 -5.98 -9.62
N HIS A 54 -5.04 -7.01 -8.88
CA HIS A 54 -5.87 -8.20 -8.69
C HIS A 54 -7.26 -7.84 -8.16
N THR A 55 -8.28 -8.52 -8.69
CA THR A 55 -9.67 -8.38 -8.24
C THR A 55 -10.01 -9.55 -7.34
N PHE A 56 -10.28 -9.26 -6.07
CA PHE A 56 -10.71 -10.27 -5.10
C PHE A 56 -12.08 -10.83 -5.44
N ASP A 57 -12.24 -12.14 -5.32
CA ASP A 57 -13.50 -12.82 -5.56
C ASP A 57 -14.46 -12.73 -4.35
N ILE A 58 -15.70 -13.16 -4.58
CA ILE A 58 -16.73 -13.18 -3.54
C ILE A 58 -16.45 -14.23 -2.45
N THR A 59 -15.64 -15.24 -2.73
CA THR A 59 -15.29 -16.30 -1.78
C THR A 59 -14.46 -15.74 -0.65
N LEU A 60 -13.40 -14.98 -0.97
CA LEU A 60 -12.59 -14.30 0.03
C LEU A 60 -13.43 -13.31 0.86
N ALA A 61 -14.32 -12.57 0.21
CA ALA A 61 -15.22 -11.64 0.89
C ALA A 61 -16.14 -12.36 1.90
N ASN A 62 -16.67 -13.53 1.52
CA ASN A 62 -17.51 -14.35 2.38
C ASN A 62 -16.72 -14.95 3.55
N ASP A 63 -15.50 -15.43 3.31
CA ASP A 63 -14.63 -15.99 4.35
C ASP A 63 -14.25 -14.93 5.38
N ILE A 64 -13.89 -13.73 4.94
CA ILE A 64 -13.63 -12.59 5.83
C ILE A 64 -14.87 -12.29 6.68
N LYS A 65 -16.04 -12.16 6.04
CA LYS A 65 -17.29 -11.90 6.76
C LYS A 65 -17.61 -13.00 7.78
N MET A 66 -17.38 -14.27 7.44
CA MET A 66 -17.61 -15.39 8.33
C MET A 66 -16.69 -15.35 9.57
N VAL A 67 -15.41 -15.01 9.37
CA VAL A 67 -14.43 -14.88 10.48
C VAL A 67 -14.75 -13.67 11.36
N THR A 68 -15.20 -12.55 10.79
CA THR A 68 -15.51 -11.32 11.55
C THR A 68 -16.87 -11.39 12.25
N LYS A 69 -17.82 -12.18 11.75
CA LYS A 69 -19.20 -12.26 12.26
C LYS A 69 -19.33 -12.50 13.78
N PRO A 70 -18.54 -13.37 14.43
CA PRO A 70 -18.63 -13.60 15.88
C PRO A 70 -18.28 -12.37 16.73
N TYR A 71 -17.52 -11.43 16.18
CA TYR A 71 -17.09 -10.20 16.85
C TYR A 71 -17.97 -8.99 16.51
N ALA A 72 -18.94 -9.18 15.60
CA ALA A 72 -19.76 -8.10 15.06
C ALA A 72 -21.15 -8.12 15.67
N LYS A 73 -21.67 -6.93 16.00
CA LYS A 73 -23.01 -6.74 16.56
C LYS A 73 -24.08 -7.22 15.58
N ALA A 74 -24.99 -8.07 16.08
CA ALA A 74 -26.11 -8.57 15.30
C ALA A 74 -26.95 -7.41 14.72
N GLY A 75 -27.30 -7.52 13.44
CA GLY A 75 -28.06 -6.50 12.71
C GLY A 75 -27.23 -5.38 12.07
N PHE A 76 -25.92 -5.32 12.32
CA PHE A 76 -25.00 -4.42 11.62
C PHE A 76 -24.23 -5.15 10.51
N GLU A 77 -24.05 -4.50 9.36
CA GLU A 77 -23.33 -5.07 8.24
C GLU A 77 -21.82 -4.88 8.38
N ILE A 78 -21.05 -5.93 8.07
CA ILE A 78 -19.59 -5.88 7.94
C ILE A 78 -19.25 -5.29 6.57
N GLN A 79 -18.56 -4.16 6.57
CA GLN A 79 -18.15 -3.43 5.38
C GLN A 79 -16.75 -3.87 4.96
N LEU A 80 -16.61 -4.22 3.68
CA LEU A 80 -15.32 -4.52 3.05
C LEU A 80 -15.02 -3.43 2.03
N GLY A 81 -13.77 -2.99 1.95
CA GLY A 81 -13.36 -1.97 0.99
C GLY A 81 -11.91 -2.12 0.57
N ASN A 82 -11.62 -1.77 -0.68
CA ASN A 82 -10.26 -1.64 -1.18
C ASN A 82 -9.76 -0.24 -0.84
N ASN A 83 -8.70 -0.18 -0.04
CA ASN A 83 -8.10 1.05 0.44
C ASN A 83 -6.67 1.20 -0.10
N LEU A 84 -6.22 2.45 -0.21
CA LEU A 84 -4.83 2.78 -0.54
C LEU A 84 -4.29 3.72 0.53
N PHE A 85 -3.37 3.25 1.36
CA PHE A 85 -2.76 4.04 2.42
C PHE A 85 -1.28 4.27 2.12
N ARG A 86 -0.88 5.55 1.93
CA ARG A 86 0.50 5.91 1.59
C ARG A 86 1.08 5.09 0.42
N ASN A 87 0.26 4.87 -0.62
CA ASN A 87 0.56 4.05 -1.79
C ASN A 87 0.74 2.54 -1.52
N VAL A 88 0.27 2.03 -0.39
CA VAL A 88 0.21 0.60 -0.09
C VAL A 88 -1.25 0.16 -0.19
N PRO A 89 -1.58 -0.84 -1.02
CA PRO A 89 -2.93 -1.34 -1.11
C PRO A 89 -3.28 -2.15 0.15
N ALA A 90 -4.54 -2.04 0.56
CA ALA A 90 -5.05 -2.70 1.75
C ALA A 90 -6.51 -3.11 1.57
N VAL A 91 -6.88 -4.25 2.13
CA VAL A 91 -8.29 -4.62 2.34
C VAL A 91 -8.72 -4.10 3.70
N GLY A 92 -9.65 -3.14 3.69
CA GLY A 92 -10.28 -2.61 4.89
C GLY A 92 -11.52 -3.41 5.27
N ILE A 93 -11.59 -3.78 6.54
CA ILE A 93 -12.70 -4.50 7.15
C ILE A 93 -13.21 -3.62 8.28
N ARG A 94 -14.44 -3.15 8.18
CA ARG A 94 -15.08 -2.30 9.19
C ARG A 94 -16.33 -2.96 9.73
N PHE A 95 -16.46 -2.99 11.05
CA PHE A 95 -17.63 -3.56 11.71
C PHE A 95 -17.92 -2.84 13.04
N VAL A 96 -19.15 -2.96 13.51
CA VAL A 96 -19.57 -2.51 14.84
C VAL A 96 -19.36 -3.69 15.79
N PRO A 97 -18.51 -3.57 16.82
CA PRO A 97 -18.29 -4.68 17.74
C PRO A 97 -19.51 -4.93 18.63
N ASP A 98 -19.77 -6.18 18.99
CA ASP A 98 -20.88 -6.57 19.88
C ASP A 98 -20.59 -6.30 21.37
N HIS A 99 -19.32 -6.23 21.74
CA HIS A 99 -18.81 -5.85 23.06
C HIS A 99 -17.49 -5.07 22.95
N VAL A 100 -16.90 -4.68 24.08
CA VAL A 100 -15.57 -4.04 24.08
C VAL A 100 -14.53 -5.12 23.80
N LEU A 101 -13.97 -5.12 22.58
CA LEU A 101 -12.98 -6.10 22.17
C LEU A 101 -11.66 -5.91 22.91
N GLU A 102 -11.20 -6.95 23.59
CA GLU A 102 -9.88 -6.96 24.21
C GLU A 102 -8.77 -7.10 23.16
N GLU A 103 -7.54 -6.69 23.51
CA GLU A 103 -6.39 -6.81 22.61
C GLU A 103 -6.16 -8.26 22.16
N ALA A 104 -6.33 -9.25 23.05
CA ALA A 104 -6.17 -10.65 22.72
C ALA A 104 -7.18 -11.13 21.66
N GLU A 105 -8.43 -10.67 21.74
CA GLU A 105 -9.48 -11.01 20.77
C GLU A 105 -9.22 -10.36 19.41
N LEU A 106 -8.74 -9.12 19.41
CA LEU A 106 -8.34 -8.41 18.19
C LEU A 106 -7.14 -9.09 17.51
N GLN A 107 -6.15 -9.51 18.28
CA GLN A 107 -5.00 -10.25 17.77
C GLN A 107 -5.43 -11.61 17.19
N GLU A 108 -6.35 -12.32 17.84
CA GLU A 108 -6.88 -13.58 17.34
C GLU A 108 -7.70 -13.39 16.06
N LEU A 109 -8.59 -12.38 16.02
CA LEU A 109 -9.34 -12.02 14.82
C LEU A 109 -8.39 -11.73 13.64
N ILE A 110 -7.35 -10.92 13.88
CA ILE A 110 -6.35 -10.60 12.85
C ILE A 110 -5.60 -11.84 12.38
N ARG A 111 -5.21 -12.72 13.31
CA ARG A 111 -4.55 -13.98 12.98
C ARG A 111 -5.42 -14.84 12.06
N LEU A 112 -6.70 -15.01 12.40
CA LEU A 112 -7.65 -15.78 11.59
C LEU A 112 -7.87 -15.16 10.20
N LEU A 113 -7.99 -13.83 10.13
CA LEU A 113 -8.13 -13.10 8.87
C LEU A 113 -6.89 -13.24 7.99
N LEU A 114 -5.68 -13.13 8.57
CA LEU A 114 -4.43 -13.34 7.85
C LEU A 114 -4.30 -14.76 7.34
N ILE A 115 -4.74 -15.78 8.10
CA ILE A 115 -4.76 -17.17 7.63
C ILE A 115 -5.64 -17.29 6.37
N LYS A 116 -6.88 -16.76 6.41
CA LYS A 116 -7.77 -16.77 5.23
C LYS A 116 -7.17 -16.06 4.02
N PHE A 117 -6.49 -14.94 4.26
CA PHE A 117 -5.83 -14.21 3.19
C PHE A 117 -4.61 -14.96 2.63
N LYS A 118 -3.79 -15.60 3.49
CA LYS A 118 -2.66 -16.44 3.08
C LYS A 118 -3.12 -17.71 2.34
N GLU A 119 -4.22 -18.33 2.78
CA GLU A 119 -4.88 -19.45 2.07
C GLU A 119 -5.31 -19.03 0.65
N TYR A 120 -5.93 -17.86 0.52
CA TYR A 120 -6.32 -17.29 -0.78
C TYR A 120 -5.10 -17.05 -1.68
N ILE A 121 -4.07 -16.39 -1.17
CA ILE A 121 -2.81 -16.15 -1.88
C ILE A 121 -2.21 -17.47 -2.37
N GLY A 122 -2.13 -18.48 -1.50
CA GLY A 122 -1.62 -19.80 -1.83
C GLY A 122 -2.44 -20.53 -2.89
N TYR A 123 -3.77 -20.46 -2.81
CA TYR A 123 -4.67 -21.08 -3.78
C TYR A 123 -4.47 -20.52 -5.20
N TYR A 124 -4.26 -19.21 -5.33
CA TYR A 124 -4.02 -18.55 -6.60
C TYR A 124 -2.54 -18.52 -7.03
N GLY A 125 -1.62 -19.14 -6.26
CA GLY A 125 -0.19 -19.17 -6.56
C GLY A 125 0.48 -17.78 -6.53
N LEU A 126 -0.08 -16.86 -5.74
CA LEU A 126 0.40 -15.49 -5.62
C LEU A 126 1.59 -15.45 -4.65
N ASN A 127 2.60 -14.63 -4.94
CA ASN A 127 3.78 -14.46 -4.09
C ASN A 127 3.78 -13.09 -3.40
N TRP A 128 2.68 -12.77 -2.73
CA TRP A 128 2.49 -11.47 -2.10
C TRP A 128 2.92 -11.48 -0.65
N ARG A 129 3.49 -10.36 -0.20
CA ARG A 129 3.76 -10.13 1.23
C ARG A 129 2.55 -9.46 1.85
N VAL A 130 2.19 -9.88 3.07
CA VAL A 130 1.01 -9.36 3.77
C VAL A 130 1.27 -9.12 5.23
N PHE A 131 0.64 -8.08 5.79
CA PHE A 131 0.51 -7.90 7.24
C PHE A 131 -0.82 -7.23 7.55
N ALA A 132 -1.25 -7.29 8.79
CA ALA A 132 -2.52 -6.69 9.20
C ALA A 132 -2.37 -5.83 10.45
N THR A 133 -3.26 -4.85 10.55
CA THR A 133 -3.33 -3.88 11.65
C THR A 133 -4.77 -3.65 12.04
N TYR A 134 -4.99 -3.13 13.23
CA TYR A 134 -6.32 -2.77 13.67
C TYR A 134 -6.35 -1.39 14.34
N SER A 135 -7.53 -0.76 14.29
CA SER A 135 -7.85 0.42 15.08
C SER A 135 -9.26 0.31 15.65
N VAL A 136 -9.42 0.72 16.90
CA VAL A 136 -10.71 0.71 17.59
C VAL A 136 -11.15 2.16 17.81
N GLY A 137 -12.28 2.52 17.22
CA GLY A 137 -12.98 3.79 17.46
C GLY A 137 -14.02 3.67 18.57
N SER A 138 -14.86 4.70 18.73
CA SER A 138 -15.95 4.71 19.72
C SER A 138 -17.00 3.62 19.46
N ASP A 139 -17.39 3.47 18.19
CA ASP A 139 -18.53 2.63 17.78
C ASP A 139 -18.16 1.60 16.70
N TYR A 140 -16.90 1.58 16.27
CA TYR A 140 -16.45 0.72 15.18
C TYR A 140 -15.04 0.22 15.41
N ALA A 141 -14.79 -1.00 14.94
CA ALA A 141 -13.45 -1.56 14.77
C ALA A 141 -13.11 -1.57 13.27
N ASN A 142 -11.87 -1.23 12.96
CA ASN A 142 -11.31 -1.40 11.62
C ASN A 142 -10.13 -2.36 11.68
N VAL A 143 -10.09 -3.29 10.73
CA VAL A 143 -8.92 -4.10 10.43
C VAL A 143 -8.46 -3.76 9.01
N TYR A 144 -7.17 -3.57 8.84
CA TYR A 144 -6.55 -3.34 7.53
C TYR A 144 -5.56 -4.47 7.25
N ILE A 145 -5.77 -5.20 6.17
CA ILE A 145 -4.83 -6.20 5.65
C ILE A 145 -4.06 -5.55 4.50
N TYR A 146 -2.82 -5.19 4.73
CA TYR A 146 -1.91 -4.65 3.72
C TYR A 146 -1.31 -5.77 2.90
N TYR A 147 -1.13 -5.53 1.61
CA TYR A 147 -0.47 -6.47 0.71
C TYR A 147 0.49 -5.77 -0.25
N ALA A 148 1.53 -6.47 -0.67
CA ALA A 148 2.43 -6.05 -1.73
C ALA A 148 2.27 -7.00 -2.91
N GLU A 149 1.57 -6.55 -3.94
CA GLU A 149 1.26 -7.34 -5.14
C GLU A 149 2.40 -7.29 -6.15
N TRP A 150 3.05 -6.14 -6.27
CA TRP A 150 4.16 -5.92 -7.20
C TRP A 150 5.45 -5.54 -6.49
N GLU A 151 6.56 -5.69 -7.19
CA GLU A 151 7.90 -5.32 -6.67
C GLU A 151 7.99 -3.83 -6.31
N CYS A 152 7.30 -2.97 -7.06
CA CYS A 152 7.23 -1.53 -6.76
C CYS A 152 6.48 -1.20 -5.45
N ASP A 153 5.63 -2.11 -4.95
CA ASP A 153 4.91 -1.93 -3.69
C ASP A 153 5.79 -2.25 -2.47
N LEU A 154 6.87 -3.00 -2.64
CA LEU A 154 7.67 -3.51 -1.52
C LEU A 154 8.28 -2.39 -0.67
N HIS A 155 8.77 -1.33 -1.30
CA HIS A 155 9.35 -0.19 -0.58
C HIS A 155 8.30 0.59 0.25
N PRO A 156 7.17 1.06 -0.32
CA PRO A 156 6.13 1.71 0.48
C PRO A 156 5.53 0.76 1.51
N PHE A 157 5.35 -0.53 1.19
CA PHE A 157 4.88 -1.56 2.12
C PHE A 157 5.79 -1.71 3.34
N ALA A 158 7.11 -1.83 3.11
CA ALA A 158 8.10 -1.91 4.18
C ALA A 158 8.10 -0.66 5.08
N ASN A 159 7.88 0.52 4.48
CA ASN A 159 7.81 1.77 5.23
C ASN A 159 6.55 1.86 6.09
N VAL A 160 5.38 1.48 5.57
CA VAL A 160 4.14 1.43 6.37
C VAL A 160 4.29 0.40 7.49
N TYR A 161 4.81 -0.80 7.21
CA TYR A 161 5.07 -1.81 8.23
C TYR A 161 5.93 -1.25 9.38
N ARG A 162 7.09 -0.64 9.06
CA ARG A 162 7.98 -0.05 10.07
C ARG A 162 7.32 1.08 10.84
N GLN A 163 6.57 1.93 10.16
CA GLN A 163 5.87 3.02 10.81
C GLN A 163 4.83 2.49 11.79
N THR A 164 4.04 1.48 11.40
CA THR A 164 3.07 0.84 12.28
C THR A 164 3.75 0.16 13.48
N VAL A 165 4.83 -0.60 13.26
CA VAL A 165 5.62 -1.21 14.35
C VAL A 165 6.16 -0.15 15.31
N ARG A 166 6.59 1.02 14.80
CA ARG A 166 7.03 2.16 15.62
C ARG A 166 5.88 2.90 16.28
N HIS A 167 4.70 2.93 15.67
CA HIS A 167 3.61 3.84 16.02
C HIS A 167 2.64 3.35 17.08
N LYS A 168 2.62 2.08 17.52
CA LYS A 168 2.00 1.71 18.81
C LYS A 168 2.06 0.23 19.20
N ILE A 169 2.45 0.02 20.46
CA ILE A 169 1.70 -0.77 21.43
C ILE A 169 1.01 0.29 22.33
N ASP A 170 -0.20 0.75 22.00
CA ASP A 170 -1.12 1.38 22.97
C ASP A 170 -2.53 0.92 22.65
N LYS A 171 -3.38 0.93 23.67
CA LYS A 171 -4.78 0.46 23.73
C LYS A 171 -5.74 0.87 22.59
N SER A 172 -5.34 1.74 21.66
CA SER A 172 -6.17 2.25 20.56
C SER A 172 -5.86 1.62 19.19
N GLY A 173 -4.81 0.81 19.07
CA GLY A 173 -4.45 0.14 17.83
C GLY A 173 -3.16 -0.66 17.96
N GLY A 174 -3.07 -1.75 17.21
CA GLY A 174 -1.94 -2.68 17.26
C GLY A 174 -1.67 -3.37 15.93
N ILE A 175 -0.57 -4.11 15.92
CA ILE A 175 -0.09 -4.91 14.80
C ILE A 175 0.17 -6.33 15.29
N LEU A 176 -0.10 -7.33 14.44
CA LEU A 176 0.41 -8.68 14.65
C LEU A 176 1.84 -8.72 14.09
N ARG A 177 2.84 -8.91 14.95
CA ARG A 177 4.24 -9.02 14.53
C ARG A 177 4.46 -10.37 13.87
N ASP A 178 4.99 -10.36 12.65
CA ASP A 178 5.37 -11.56 11.89
C ASP A 178 6.90 -11.56 11.75
N GLU A 179 7.59 -12.41 12.52
CA GLU A 179 9.07 -12.47 12.57
C GLU A 179 9.68 -12.87 11.22
N GLU A 180 8.97 -13.70 10.45
CA GLU A 180 9.38 -14.13 9.11
C GLU A 180 9.33 -12.94 8.15
N LEU A 181 8.22 -12.18 8.17
CA LEU A 181 8.09 -10.95 7.39
C LEU A 181 9.15 -9.91 7.77
N GLU A 182 9.49 -9.79 9.06
CA GLU A 182 10.57 -8.90 9.51
C GLU A 182 11.93 -9.29 8.94
N ALA A 183 12.24 -10.57 8.85
CA ALA A 183 13.46 -11.06 8.22
C ALA A 183 13.48 -10.74 6.72
N GLU A 184 12.38 -10.98 6.00
CA GLU A 184 12.26 -10.69 4.57
C GLU A 184 12.37 -9.19 4.24
N LEU A 185 11.88 -8.32 5.12
CA LEU A 185 11.91 -6.87 4.92
C LEU A 185 13.25 -6.22 5.29
N LYS A 186 14.16 -6.93 5.98
CA LYS A 186 15.54 -6.46 6.22
C LYS A 186 16.38 -6.44 4.93
N HIS A 187 16.10 -7.34 3.98
CA HIS A 187 16.87 -7.47 2.74
C HIS A 187 16.51 -6.42 1.68
N VAL A 188 15.27 -5.94 1.67
CA VAL A 188 14.79 -4.88 0.74
C VAL A 188 15.56 -3.55 0.95
N ASN A 189 16.18 -3.35 2.12
CA ASN A 189 16.98 -2.16 2.41
C ASN A 189 18.38 -2.14 1.77
N LYS A 190 18.93 -3.29 1.34
CA LYS A 190 20.30 -3.32 0.79
C LYS A 190 20.37 -2.95 -0.70
N THR A 191 19.25 -3.02 -1.40
CA THR A 191 19.13 -2.73 -2.85
C THR A 191 18.46 -1.40 -3.16
N GLY A 192 18.07 -0.64 -2.12
CA GLY A 192 17.40 0.66 -2.24
C GLY A 192 18.32 1.87 -2.06
N ILE A 193 19.50 1.87 -2.68
CA ILE A 193 20.33 3.06 -2.97
C ILE A 193 20.83 2.93 -4.41
#